data_AF-A0A2V9M799-F1
#
_entry.id   AF-A0A2V9M799-F1
#
_cell.length_a   1.000
_cell.length_b   1.000
_cell.length_c   1.000
_cell.angle_alpha   90.00
_cell.angle_beta   90.00
_cell.angle_gamma   90.00
#
_symmetry.space_group_name_H-M   'P 1'
#
loop_
_entity.id
_entity.type
_entity.pdbx_description
1 polymer ?
#
loop_
_entity_poly.entity_id
_entity_poly.type
_entity_poly.pdbx_seq_one_letter_code
_entity_poly.pdbx_strand_id
1 'polypeptide(L)'
;MGVAVTLGLVFVYSAGNLGVYRFYRTEQRSEFNPLLHLVFPLLSTVALIWVGYKSIVPLPPSPVMFAPMLVGVWLLLGIGVLLALRRSGTEEWM
;
A
#
# COMPACT_ATOMS: atom_id res chain seq x y z
N MET A 1 2.96 16.64 -9.88
CA MET A 1 2.05 16.23 -8.80
C MET A 1 1.43 14.85 -9.03
N GLY A 2 0.87 14.55 -10.22
CA GLY A 2 0.19 13.27 -10.49
C GLY A 2 0.97 12.01 -10.12
N VAL A 3 2.22 11.86 -10.57
CA VAL A 3 3.03 10.64 -10.33
C VAL A 3 3.24 10.35 -8.84
N ALA A 4 3.52 11.36 -8.01
CA ALA A 4 3.72 11.17 -6.58
C ALA A 4 2.43 10.67 -5.90
N VAL A 5 1.28 11.26 -6.26
CA VAL A 5 -0.04 10.84 -5.76
C VAL A 5 -0.35 9.41 -6.22
N THR A 6 -0.10 9.08 -7.49
CA THR A 6 -0.29 7.74 -8.04
C THR A 6 0.52 6.70 -7.26
N LEU A 7 1.81 6.94 -7.03
CA LEU A 7 2.65 6.00 -6.28
C LEU A 7 2.19 5.83 -4.83
N GLY A 8 1.76 6.92 -4.17
CA GLY A 8 1.16 6.85 -2.85
C GLY A 8 -0.12 6.02 -2.81
N LEU A 9 -1.03 6.23 -3.77
CA LEU A 9 -2.28 5.47 -3.87
C LEU A 9 -2.04 3.99 -4.20
N VAL A 10 -1.10 3.69 -5.08
CA VAL A 10 -0.68 2.30 -5.38
C VAL A 10 -0.27 1.59 -4.10
N PHE A 11 0.53 2.24 -3.25
CA PHE A 11 0.92 1.67 -1.96
C PHE A 11 -0.28 1.49 -1.01
N VAL A 12 -1.07 2.54 -0.79
CA VAL A 12 -2.18 2.52 0.19
C VAL A 12 -3.24 1.48 -0.19
N TYR A 13 -3.63 1.40 -1.46
CA TYR A 13 -4.61 0.41 -1.90
C TYR A 13 -4.06 -1.01 -1.88
N SER A 14 -2.77 -1.20 -2.20
CA SER A 14 -2.13 -2.52 -2.07
C SER A 14 -2.04 -2.97 -0.61
N ALA A 15 -1.72 -2.06 0.31
CA ALA A 15 -1.72 -2.33 1.74
C ALA A 15 -3.12 -2.66 2.27
N GLY A 16 -4.15 -1.96 1.80
CA GLY A 16 -5.55 -2.26 2.11
C GLY A 16 -5.98 -3.65 1.61
N ASN A 17 -5.66 -3.98 0.36
CA ASN A 17 -5.91 -5.32 -0.22
C ASN A 17 -5.24 -6.43 0.61
N LEU A 18 -4.00 -6.21 1.04
CA LEU A 18 -3.28 -7.13 1.92
C LEU A 18 -3.93 -7.22 3.31
N GLY A 19 -4.42 -6.10 3.83
CA GLY A 19 -5.16 -6.02 5.10
C GLY A 19 -6.43 -6.85 5.08
N VAL A 20 -7.24 -6.76 4.02
CA VAL A 20 -8.45 -7.58 3.84
C VAL A 20 -8.11 -9.06 3.80
N TYR A 21 -7.13 -9.45 2.97
CA TYR A 21 -6.69 -10.83 2.90
C TYR A 21 -6.23 -11.36 4.26
N ARG A 22 -5.42 -10.57 4.98
CA ARG A 22 -4.92 -10.94 6.31
C ARG A 22 -6.09 -11.08 7.30
N PHE A 23 -6.94 -10.07 7.42
CA PHE A 23 -8.06 -10.04 8.37
C PHE A 23 -9.00 -11.25 8.25
N TYR A 24 -9.46 -11.57 7.03
CA TYR A 24 -10.33 -12.74 6.83
C TYR A 24 -9.56 -14.07 6.92
N ARG A 25 -8.23 -14.07 6.80
CA ARG A 25 -7.41 -15.27 7.02
C ARG A 25 -7.01 -15.49 8.46
N THR A 26 -7.01 -14.47 9.32
CA THR A 26 -6.60 -14.60 10.73
C THR A 26 -7.77 -14.48 11.69
N GLU A 27 -8.59 -13.44 11.60
CA GLU A 27 -9.65 -13.14 12.57
C GLU A 27 -11.02 -13.68 12.13
N GLN A 28 -11.42 -13.50 10.86
CA GLN A 28 -12.74 -13.93 10.36
C GLN A 28 -12.65 -15.07 9.34
N ARG A 29 -12.01 -16.18 9.74
CA ARG A 29 -11.81 -17.34 8.87
C ARG A 29 -13.10 -17.98 8.36
N SER A 30 -14.18 -17.94 9.15
CA SER A 30 -15.47 -18.52 8.76
C SER A 30 -16.12 -17.81 7.57
N GLU A 31 -15.86 -16.51 7.42
CA GLU A 31 -16.39 -15.66 6.36
C GLU A 31 -15.44 -15.54 5.16
N PHE A 32 -14.36 -16.34 5.13
CA PHE A 32 -13.35 -16.23 4.07
C PHE A 32 -13.92 -16.72 2.73
N ASN A 33 -14.25 -15.76 1.85
CA ASN A 33 -14.53 -16.02 0.45
C ASN A 33 -13.26 -15.83 -0.40
N PRO A 34 -12.69 -16.88 -1.02
CA PRO A 34 -11.47 -16.77 -1.83
C PRO A 34 -11.60 -15.81 -3.01
N LEU A 35 -12.79 -15.64 -3.58
CA LEU A 35 -13.01 -14.74 -4.70
C LEU A 35 -12.88 -13.27 -4.23
N LEU A 36 -13.60 -12.92 -3.16
CA LEU A 36 -13.67 -11.55 -2.64
C LEU A 36 -12.43 -11.14 -1.83
N HIS A 37 -11.83 -12.06 -1.10
CA HIS A 37 -10.77 -11.76 -0.13
C HIS A 37 -9.37 -12.17 -0.61
N LEU A 38 -9.24 -12.84 -1.76
CA LEU A 38 -7.95 -13.18 -2.37
C LEU A 38 -7.87 -12.80 -3.85
N VAL A 39 -8.78 -13.30 -4.70
CA VAL A 39 -8.68 -13.10 -6.16
C VAL A 39 -8.83 -11.62 -6.54
N PHE A 40 -9.89 -10.96 -6.10
CA PHE A 40 -10.09 -9.53 -6.40
C PHE A 40 -8.98 -8.64 -5.81
N PRO A 41 -8.59 -8.77 -4.52
CA PRO A 41 -7.48 -8.02 -3.96
C PRO A 41 -6.15 -8.26 -4.70
N LEU A 42 -5.87 -9.51 -5.11
CA LEU A 42 -4.65 -9.84 -5.84
C LEU A 42 -4.63 -9.21 -7.22
N LEU A 43 -5.70 -9.36 -8.00
CA LEU A 43 -5.82 -8.76 -9.34
C LEU A 43 -5.72 -7.23 -9.28
N SER A 44 -6.40 -6.61 -8.30
CA SER A 44 -6.32 -5.18 -8.05
C SER A 44 -4.89 -4.73 -7.75
N THR A 45 -4.20 -5.46 -6.87
CA THR A 45 -2.80 -5.18 -6.52
C THR A 45 -1.86 -5.29 -7.72
N VAL A 46 -2.02 -6.33 -8.55
CA VAL A 46 -1.22 -6.50 -9.79
C VAL A 46 -1.46 -5.34 -10.76
N ALA A 47 -2.71 -4.93 -10.96
CA ALA A 47 -3.04 -3.79 -11.81
C ALA A 47 -2.45 -2.47 -11.28
N LEU A 48 -2.49 -2.24 -9.96
CA LEU A 48 -1.90 -1.07 -9.32
C LEU A 48 -0.37 -1.04 -9.48
N ILE A 49 0.31 -2.17 -9.28
CA ILE A 49 1.76 -2.28 -9.49
C ILE A 49 2.11 -1.98 -10.96
N TRP A 50 1.31 -2.49 -11.91
CA TRP A 50 1.50 -2.21 -13.32
C TRP A 50 1.36 -0.71 -13.64
N VAL A 51 0.33 -0.04 -13.10
CA VAL A 51 0.14 1.41 -13.23
C VAL A 51 1.32 2.18 -12.62
N GLY A 52 1.78 1.77 -11.44
CA GLY A 52 2.96 2.35 -10.79
C GLY A 52 4.21 2.24 -11.67
N TYR A 53 4.46 1.07 -12.26
CA TYR A 53 5.57 0.83 -13.17
C TYR A 53 5.48 1.71 -14.43
N LYS A 54 4.31 1.76 -15.07
CA LYS A 54 4.09 2.58 -16.27
C LYS A 54 4.14 4.08 -15.98
N SER A 55 3.96 4.49 -14.73
CA SER A 55 4.08 5.89 -14.31
C SER A 55 5.53 6.35 -14.18
N ILE A 56 6.48 5.42 -14.06
CA ILE A 56 7.92 5.72 -13.87
C ILE A 56 8.80 5.25 -15.04
N VAL A 57 8.28 4.39 -15.94
CA VAL A 57 9.02 3.87 -17.10
C VAL A 57 8.34 4.28 -18.41
N PRO A 58 9.00 5.08 -19.27
CA PRO A 58 10.37 5.61 -19.15
C PRO A 58 10.51 6.66 -18.04
N LEU A 59 11.73 6.84 -17.52
CA LEU A 59 11.98 7.78 -16.42
C LEU A 59 11.47 9.18 -16.83
N PRO A 60 10.58 9.80 -16.03
CA PRO A 60 10.08 11.11 -16.34
C PRO A 60 11.19 12.16 -16.24
N PRO A 61 11.11 13.28 -16.97
CA PRO A 61 12.10 14.34 -16.90
C PRO A 61 12.16 14.96 -15.49
N SER A 62 13.32 15.54 -15.15
CA SER A 62 13.49 16.33 -13.94
C SER A 62 12.43 17.46 -13.89
N PRO A 63 11.75 17.71 -12.75
CA PRO A 63 12.02 17.18 -11.40
C PRO A 63 11.18 15.94 -11.02
N VAL A 64 10.31 15.44 -11.90
CA VAL A 64 9.36 14.36 -11.55
C VAL A 64 10.07 13.03 -11.31
N MET A 65 11.28 12.85 -11.84
CA MET A 65 12.15 11.70 -11.54
C MET A 65 12.41 11.47 -10.05
N PHE A 66 12.31 12.51 -9.21
CA PHE A 66 12.50 12.40 -7.76
C PHE A 66 11.24 11.92 -7.02
N ALA A 67 10.08 11.86 -7.69
CA ALA A 67 8.82 11.46 -7.06
C ALA A 67 8.88 10.06 -6.42
N PRO A 68 9.45 9.01 -7.05
CA PRO A 68 9.56 7.69 -6.42
C PRO A 68 10.39 7.71 -5.14
N MET A 69 11.48 8.48 -5.13
CA MET A 69 12.35 8.64 -3.96
C MET A 69 11.63 9.37 -2.83
N LEU A 70 10.97 10.50 -3.14
CA LEU A 70 10.24 11.30 -2.15
C LEU A 70 9.09 10.52 -1.54
N VAL A 71 8.31 9.81 -2.36
CA VAL A 71 7.24 8.92 -1.88
C VAL A 71 7.82 7.78 -1.06
N GLY A 72 8.91 7.15 -1.49
CA GLY A 72 9.58 6.09 -0.75
C GLY A 72 10.03 6.52 0.65
N VAL A 73 10.69 7.68 0.76
CA VAL A 73 11.09 8.26 2.06
C VAL A 73 9.87 8.53 2.94
N TRP A 74 8.82 9.13 2.37
CA TRP A 74 7.59 9.42 3.12
C TRP A 74 6.90 8.16 3.64
N LEU A 75 6.83 7.11 2.83
CA LEU A 75 6.26 5.82 3.23
C LEU A 75 7.08 5.15 4.34
N LEU A 76 8.41 5.18 4.25
CA LEU A 76 9.28 4.67 5.30
C LEU A 76 9.11 5.43 6.61
N LEU A 77 8.95 6.76 6.56
CA LEU A 77 8.64 7.56 7.74
C LEU A 77 7.29 7.16 8.36
N GLY A 78 6.24 7.01 7.54
CA GLY A 78 4.92 6.56 8.01
C GLY A 78 4.98 5.18 8.68
N ILE A 79 5.69 4.23 8.08
CA ILE A 79 5.94 2.90 8.67
C ILE A 79 6.71 3.04 9.99
N GLY A 80 7.75 3.87 10.03
CA GLY A 80 8.53 4.13 11.23
C GLY A 80 7.69 4.68 12.38
N VAL A 81 6.84 5.68 12.11
CA VAL A 81 5.89 6.24 13.10
C VAL A 81 4.93 5.16 13.59
N LEU A 82 4.35 4.37 12.68
CA LEU A 82 3.40 3.32 13.05
C LEU A 82 4.06 2.24 13.92
N LEU A 83 5.31 1.87 13.62
CA LEU A 83 6.09 0.94 14.45
C LEU A 83 6.50 1.53 15.80
N ALA A 84 6.72 2.84 15.88
CA ALA A 84 7.01 3.52 17.14
C ALA A 84 5.77 3.55 18.04
N LEU A 85 4.61 3.93 17.48
CA LEU A 85 3.32 3.93 18.18
C LEU A 85 2.90 2.53 18.64
N ARG A 86 3.09 1.51 17.79
CA ARG A 86 2.84 0.12 18.19
C ARG A 86 3.71 -0.33 19.37
N ARG A 87 4.92 0.22 19.52
CA ARG A 87 5.81 -0.10 20.66
C ARG A 87 5.49 0.71 21.91
N SER A 88 4.87 1.88 21.79
CA SER A 88 4.56 2.73 22.95
C SER A 88 3.39 2.23 23.79
N GLY A 89 2.75 1.12 23.41
CA GLY A 89 1.66 0.51 24.19
C GLY A 89 0.42 1.39 24.33
N THR A 90 0.33 2.46 23.54
CA THR A 90 -0.84 3.36 23.46
C THR A 90 -1.95 2.69 22.63
N GLU A 91 -2.21 1.42 22.91
CA GLU A 91 -3.25 0.59 22.29
C GLU A 91 -4.56 0.66 23.09
N GLU A 92 -4.64 1.48 24.15
CA GLU A 92 -5.85 1.64 25.00
C GLU A 92 -7.13 2.09 24.26
N TRP A 93 -7.06 2.43 22.97
CA TRP A 93 -8.20 2.94 22.19
C TRP A 93 -8.57 2.13 20.94
N MET A 94 -7.87 1.04 20.60
CA MET A 94 -8.19 0.16 19.46
C MET A 94 -8.84 -1.15 19.93
#